data_AF-A0A920TY21-F1
#
_entry.id   AF-A0A920TY21-F1
#
_cell.length_a   1.000
_cell.length_b   1.000
_cell.length_c   1.000
_cell.angle_alpha   90.00
_cell.angle_beta   90.00
_cell.angle_gamma   90.00
#
_symmetry.space_group_name_H-M   'P 1'
#
loop_
_entity.id
_entity.type
_entity.pdbx_description
1 polymer ?
#
loop_
_entity_poly.entity_id
_entity_poly.type
_entity_poly.pdbx_seq_one_letter_code
_entity_poly.pdbx_strand_id
1 'polypeptide(L)' 'MILLDGSFQDYLIIEKKKYEEIADNYGYRVTASDVASVENESDFLNLINNSIKDKENG' A
#
# COMPACT_ATOMS: atom_id res chain seq x y z
N MET A 1 -0.46 -34.88 -8.42
CA MET A 1 -0.44 -34.21 -7.10
C MET A 1 0.94 -33.60 -6.95
N ILE A 2 1.09 -32.31 -7.27
CA ILE A 2 2.38 -31.61 -7.11
C ILE A 2 2.47 -31.31 -5.61
N LEU A 3 3.41 -31.96 -4.94
CA LEU A 3 3.79 -31.58 -3.58
C LEU A 3 4.39 -30.18 -3.70
N LEU A 4 3.64 -29.15 -3.30
CA LEU A 4 4.23 -27.85 -3.02
C LEU A 4 5.21 -28.10 -1.87
N ASP A 5 6.49 -28.14 -2.19
CA ASP A 5 7.53 -28.33 -1.21
C ASP A 5 7.47 -27.16 -0.21
N GLY A 6 7.88 -27.40 1.03
CA GLY A 6 7.84 -26.37 2.09
C GLY A 6 8.53 -25.07 1.68
N SER A 7 9.47 -25.13 0.72
CA SER A 7 10.19 -23.97 0.18
C SER A 7 9.28 -22.97 -0.53
N PHE A 8 8.22 -23.43 -1.21
CA PHE A 8 7.27 -22.52 -1.87
C PHE A 8 6.40 -21.78 -0.84
N GLN A 9 6.01 -22.45 0.24
CA GLN A 9 5.27 -21.81 1.34
C GLN A 9 6.13 -20.78 2.06
N ASP A 10 7.40 -21.10 2.32
CA ASP A 10 8.35 -20.16 2.93
C ASP A 10 8.59 -18.93 2.06
N TYR A 11 8.69 -19.10 0.74
CA TYR A 11 8.81 -18.00 -0.22
C TYR A 11 7.60 -17.05 -0.17
N LEU A 12 6.37 -17.59 -0.12
CA LEU A 12 5.16 -16.77 -0.02
C LEU A 12 5.09 -15.97 1.28
N ILE A 13 5.53 -16.54 2.40
CA ILE A 13 5.59 -15.85 3.69
C ILE A 13 6.58 -14.68 3.64
N ILE A 14 7.75 -14.89 3.02
CA ILE A 14 8.78 -13.85 2.88
C ILE A 14 8.28 -12.70 1.99
N GLU A 15 7.70 -12.99 0.83
CA GLU A 15 7.15 -11.95 -0.05
C GLU A 15 5.98 -11.22 0.61
N LYS A 16 5.08 -11.92 1.30
CA LYS A 16 4.00 -11.28 2.05
C LYS A 16 4.54 -10.28 3.07
N LYS A 17 5.50 -10.69 3.90
CA LYS A 17 6.10 -9.83 4.92
C LYS A 17 6.78 -8.60 4.32
N LYS A 18 7.48 -8.77 3.20
CA LYS A 18 8.10 -7.66 2.45
C LYS A 18 7.07 -6.66 1.95
N TYR A 19 5.94 -7.11 1.40
CA TYR A 19 4.88 -6.20 0.96
C TYR A 19 4.13 -5.55 2.13
N GLU A 20 3.94 -6.26 3.25
CA GLU A 20 3.43 -5.69 4.49
C GLU A 20 4.37 -4.61 5.04
N GLU A 21 5.68 -4.85 5.11
CA GLU A 21 6.66 -3.84 5.53
C GLU A 21 6.70 -2.64 4.59
N ILE A 22 6.54 -2.83 3.28
CA ILE A 22 6.42 -1.72 2.34
C ILE A 22 5.11 -0.95 2.59
N ALA A 23 4.00 -1.63 2.84
CA ALA A 23 2.72 -1.01 3.15
C ALA A 23 2.68 -0.36 4.55
N ASP A 24 3.50 -0.78 5.51
CA ASP A 24 3.57 -0.14 6.82
C ASP A 24 4.51 1.08 6.77
N ASN A 25 5.65 0.97 6.10
CA ASN A 25 6.64 2.05 6.00
C ASN A 25 6.30 3.11 4.96
N TYR A 26 5.65 2.71 3.87
CA TYR A 26 5.31 3.53 2.72
C TYR A 26 3.83 3.44 2.35
N GLY A 27 3.00 2.94 3.26
CA GLY A 27 1.59 2.63 3.05
C GLY A 27 0.81 3.62 2.24
N TYR A 28 -0.19 3.08 1.55
CA TYR A 28 -1.20 3.81 0.82
C TYR A 28 -1.89 4.81 1.78
N ARG A 29 -1.35 6.03 1.82
CA ARG A 29 -1.92 7.20 2.49
C ARG A 29 -3.19 7.73 1.82
N VAL A 30 -3.66 6.96 0.85
CA VAL A 30 -4.77 7.25 -0.04
C VAL A 30 -5.60 5.97 -0.07
N THR A 31 -6.80 6.01 0.49
CA THR A 31 -7.73 4.90 0.44
C THR A 31 -8.41 4.82 -0.92
N ALA A 32 -8.98 3.65 -1.27
CA ALA A 32 -9.77 3.51 -2.49
C ALA A 32 -10.97 4.48 -2.53
N SER A 33 -11.54 4.81 -1.36
CA SER A 33 -12.60 5.80 -1.24
C SER A 33 -12.12 7.21 -1.55
N ASP A 34 -10.91 7.57 -1.14
CA ASP A 34 -10.34 8.90 -1.45
C ASP A 34 -10.13 9.07 -2.96
N VAL A 35 -9.65 8.02 -3.64
CA VAL A 35 -9.51 8.01 -5.11
C VAL A 35 -10.87 8.12 -5.81
N ALA A 36 -11.89 7.43 -5.29
CA ALA A 36 -13.24 7.47 -5.87
C ALA A 36 -13.91 8.86 -5.79
N SER A 37 -13.42 9.73 -4.91
CA SER A 37 -13.90 11.11 -4.74
C SER A 37 -13.21 12.14 -5.62
N VAL A 38 -12.21 11.73 -6.41
CA VAL A 38 -11.48 12.62 -7.33
C VAL A 38 -12.32 12.86 -8.59
N GLU A 39 -12.86 14.07 -8.74
CA GLU A 39 -13.65 14.45 -9.90
C GLU A 39 -12.88 15.37 -10.87
N ASN A 40 -11.84 16.04 -10.38
CA ASN A 40 -11.03 16.97 -11.15
C ASN A 40 -9.56 17.03 -10.70
N GLU A 41 -8.74 17.78 -11.44
CA GLU A 41 -7.30 17.94 -11.18
C GLU A 41 -7.01 18.55 -9.80
N SER A 42 -7.85 19.45 -9.30
CA SER A 42 -7.65 20.05 -7.98
C SER A 42 -7.87 19.04 -6.86
N ASP A 43 -8.86 18.16 -6.98
CA ASP A 43 -9.12 17.10 -5.99
C ASP A 43 -7.94 16.12 -5.93
N PHE A 44 -7.38 15.79 -7.10
CA PHE A 44 -6.20 14.94 -7.21
C PHE A 44 -4.98 15.57 -6.52
N LEU A 45 -4.72 16.87 -6.75
CA LEU A 45 -3.60 17.57 -6.11
C LEU A 45 -3.76 17.69 -4.59
N ASN A 46 -4.99 17.89 -4.12
CA ASN A 46 -5.30 17.92 -2.69
C ASN A 46 -5.08 16.54 -2.03
N LEU A 47 -5.47 15.47 -2.71
CA LEU A 47 -5.25 14.10 -2.27
C LEU A 47 -3.76 13.79 -2.11
N ILE A 48 -2.94 14.14 -3.10
CA ILE A 48 -1.48 14.00 -3.05
C ILE A 48 -0.91 14.79 -1.85
N ASN A 49 -1.30 16.06 -1.69
CA ASN A 49 -0.78 16.90 -0.60
C ASN A 49 -1.12 16.36 0.80
N ASN A 50 -2.34 15.88 1.01
CA ASN A 50 -2.76 15.28 2.28
C ASN A 50 -1.99 13.99 2.54
N SER A 51 -1.84 13.16 1.51
CA SER A 51 -1.09 11.91 1.60
C SER A 51 0.38 12.13 1.95
N ILE A 52 0.96 13.30 1.66
CA ILE A 52 2.34 13.65 2.04
C ILE A 52 2.40 14.21 3.47
N LYS A 53 1.48 15.10 3.85
CA LYS A 53 1.45 15.77 5.17
C LYS A 53 1.28 14.81 6.34
N ASP A 54 0.56 13.72 6.16
CA ASP A 54 0.44 12.67 7.19
C ASP A 54 1.78 11.96 7.49
N LYS A 55 2.91 12.38 6.87
CA LYS A 55 4.27 11.87 7.12
C LYS A 55 5.01 12.74 8.13
N GLU A 56 4.64 14.00 8.24
CA GLU A 56 5.36 14.97 9.06
C GLU A 56 4.80 15.08 10.48
N ASN A 57 3.59 14.55 10.73
CA ASN A 57 2.92 14.56 12.03
C ASN A 57 2.86 13.17 12.72
N GLY A 58 3.56 12.17 12.20
CA GLY A 58 3.62 10.80 12.74
C GLY A 58 5.02 10.41 13.18
#